data_AF-A0A658NKN5-F1
#
_entry.id   AF-A0A658NKN5-F1
#
_cell.length_a   1.000
_cell.length_b   1.000
_cell.length_c   1.000
_cell.angle_alpha   90.00
_cell.angle_beta   90.00
_cell.angle_gamma   90.00
#
_symmetry.space_group_name_H-M   'P 1'
#
loop_
_entity.id
_entity.type
_entity.pdbx_description
1 polymer ?
#
loop_
_entity_poly.entity_id
_entity_poly.type
_entity_poly.pdbx_seq_one_letter_code
_entity_poly.pdbx_strand_id
1 'polypeptide(L)'
;GEGPGIEIPDPGSLPDEELERARTRERVQAAIGDLPAHYRIVLVMRDMEHLSTEETAEALSLPVTTVKMRLHRARLMVRQRLEAA
;
A
#
# COMPACT_ATOMS: atom_id res chain seq x y z
N GLY A 1 -10.96 -46.70 -3.82
CA GLY A 1 -11.17 -45.33 -4.31
C GLY A 1 -10.85 -44.42 -3.17
N GLU A 2 -9.64 -43.85 -3.18
CA GLU A 2 -9.15 -42.97 -2.12
C GLU A 2 -9.58 -41.54 -2.50
N GLY A 3 -10.49 -40.96 -1.71
CA GLY A 3 -10.87 -39.55 -1.87
C GLY A 3 -9.72 -38.64 -1.44
N PRO A 4 -9.58 -37.44 -2.00
CA PRO A 4 -8.48 -36.55 -1.66
C PRO A 4 -8.63 -36.13 -0.20
N GLY A 5 -7.57 -36.35 0.59
CA GLY A 5 -7.50 -35.88 1.96
C GLY A 5 -7.65 -34.37 1.96
N ILE A 6 -8.70 -33.87 2.63
CA ILE A 6 -8.80 -32.46 2.98
C ILE A 6 -7.71 -32.25 4.05
N GLU A 7 -6.57 -31.70 3.67
CA GLU A 7 -5.61 -31.15 4.62
C GLU A 7 -6.29 -29.96 5.31
N ILE A 8 -6.76 -30.19 6.53
CA ILE A 8 -7.25 -29.12 7.41
C ILE A 8 -6.00 -28.44 7.97
N PRO A 9 -5.76 -27.14 7.67
CA PRO A 9 -4.63 -26.42 8.23
C PRO A 9 -4.68 -26.43 9.76
N ASP A 10 -3.53 -26.53 10.40
CA ASP A 10 -3.42 -26.52 11.86
C ASP A 10 -3.98 -25.19 12.41
N PRO A 11 -4.92 -25.21 13.37
CA PRO A 11 -5.51 -23.98 13.94
C PRO A 11 -4.49 -23.00 14.52
N GLY A 12 -3.26 -23.45 14.79
CA GLY A 12 -2.13 -22.61 15.23
C GLY A 12 -1.42 -21.83 14.11
N SER A 13 -1.60 -22.19 12.82
CA SER A 13 -0.98 -21.50 11.69
C SER A 13 -1.75 -20.23 11.26
N LEU A 14 -3.07 -20.21 11.45
CA LEU A 14 -3.93 -19.05 11.13
C LEU A 14 -3.64 -17.81 12.01
N PRO A 15 -3.40 -17.93 13.34
CA PRO A 15 -2.99 -16.82 14.19
C PRO A 15 -1.69 -16.14 13.74
N ASP A 16 -0.69 -16.93 13.33
CA ASP A 16 0.61 -16.40 12.91
C ASP A 16 0.50 -15.68 11.57
N GLU A 17 -0.23 -16.22 10.60
CA GLU A 17 -0.48 -15.55 9.33
C GLU A 17 -1.29 -14.26 9.45
N GLU A 18 -2.30 -14.24 10.33
CA GLU A 18 -3.10 -13.04 10.60
C GLU A 18 -2.25 -11.97 11.30
N LEU A 19 -1.38 -12.37 12.23
CA LEU A 19 -0.43 -11.50 12.91
C LEU A 19 0.60 -10.90 11.94
N GLU A 20 1.17 -11.71 11.05
CA GLU A 20 2.13 -11.23 10.04
C GLU A 20 1.45 -10.29 9.02
N ARG A 21 0.20 -10.57 8.65
CA ARG A 21 -0.62 -9.65 7.83
C ARG A 21 -0.86 -8.31 8.56
N ALA A 22 -1.17 -8.35 9.86
CA ALA A 22 -1.35 -7.14 10.66
C ALA A 22 -0.07 -6.31 10.76
N ARG A 23 1.08 -6.94 11.05
CA ARG A 23 2.40 -6.29 11.08
C ARG A 23 2.76 -5.65 9.75
N THR A 24 2.53 -6.38 8.66
CA THR A 24 2.77 -5.86 7.30
C THR A 24 1.92 -4.62 7.04
N ARG A 25 0.63 -4.64 7.41
CA ARG A 25 -0.28 -3.51 7.26
C ARG A 25 0.18 -2.30 8.08
N GLU A 26 0.61 -2.50 9.32
CA GLU A 26 1.16 -1.44 10.18
C GLU A 26 2.40 -0.78 9.56
N ARG A 27 3.36 -1.59 9.07
CA ARG A 27 4.57 -1.08 8.40
C ARG A 27 4.23 -0.25 7.17
N VAL A 28 3.27 -0.69 6.36
CA VAL A 28 2.79 0.07 5.19
C VAL A 28 2.15 1.38 5.62
N GLN A 29 1.27 1.38 6.62
CA GLN A 29 0.64 2.61 7.11
C GLN A 29 1.66 3.60 7.67
N ALA A 30 2.63 3.13 8.46
CA ALA A 30 3.70 3.98 8.99
C ALA A 30 4.53 4.60 7.86
N ALA A 31 4.93 3.79 6.87
CA ALA A 31 5.72 4.26 5.72
C ALA A 31 5.01 5.34 4.90
N ILE A 32 3.68 5.19 4.71
CA ILE A 32 2.83 6.21 4.07
C ILE A 32 2.68 7.44 4.96
N GLY A 33 2.51 7.25 6.28
CA GLY A 33 2.40 8.31 7.27
C GLY A 33 3.60 9.27 7.26
N ASP A 34 4.80 8.72 7.11
CA ASP A 34 6.06 9.48 7.08
C ASP A 34 6.36 10.19 5.76
N LEU A 35 5.51 10.04 4.74
CA LEU A 35 5.69 10.77 3.48
C LEU A 35 5.46 12.28 3.69
N PRO A 36 6.27 13.15 3.05
CA PRO A 36 5.92 14.56 2.91
C PRO A 36 4.50 14.72 2.38
N ALA A 37 3.74 15.67 2.95
CA ALA A 37 2.30 15.79 2.72
C ALA A 37 1.90 15.81 1.24
N HIS A 38 2.69 16.47 0.39
CA HIS A 38 2.42 16.59 -1.05
C HIS A 38 2.63 15.28 -1.84
N TYR A 39 3.46 14.35 -1.35
CA TYR A 39 3.58 13.00 -1.91
C TYR A 39 2.49 12.09 -1.36
N ARG A 40 2.22 12.19 -0.06
CA ARG A 40 1.20 11.40 0.63
C ARG A 40 -0.18 11.58 0.01
N ILE A 41 -0.62 12.82 -0.19
CA ILE A 41 -1.95 13.10 -0.74
C ILE A 41 -2.13 12.52 -2.14
N VAL A 42 -1.11 12.62 -2.99
CA VAL A 42 -1.14 12.05 -4.35
C VAL A 42 -1.20 10.52 -4.31
N LEU A 43 -0.47 9.88 -3.39
CA LEU A 43 -0.50 8.43 -3.23
C LEU A 43 -1.85 7.95 -2.68
N VAL A 44 -2.41 8.62 -1.68
CA VAL A 44 -3.73 8.27 -1.12
C VAL A 44 -4.81 8.34 -2.21
N MET A 45 -4.89 9.47 -2.92
CA MET A 45 -5.91 9.66 -3.96
C MET A 45 -5.80 8.62 -5.09
N ARG A 46 -4.57 8.29 -5.52
CA ARG A 46 -4.34 7.38 -6.66
C ARG A 46 -4.42 5.90 -6.31
N ASP A 47 -3.84 5.50 -5.17
CA ASP A 47 -3.63 4.09 -4.83
C ASP A 47 -4.65 3.58 -3.81
N MET A 48 -5.23 4.46 -2.98
CA MET A 48 -6.21 4.08 -1.96
C MET A 48 -7.64 4.49 -2.32
N GLU A 49 -7.83 5.67 -2.89
CA GLU A 49 -9.15 6.17 -3.32
C GLU A 49 -9.45 5.85 -4.80
N HIS A 50 -8.47 5.31 -5.52
CA HIS A 50 -8.58 4.88 -6.92
C HIS A 50 -9.00 5.97 -7.92
N LEU A 51 -8.88 7.25 -7.56
CA LEU A 51 -9.07 8.38 -8.49
C LEU A 51 -8.06 8.29 -9.61
N SER A 52 -8.40 8.73 -10.83
CA SER A 52 -7.51 8.83 -12.00
C SER A 52 -6.38 9.86 -11.79
N THR A 53 -5.38 9.88 -12.69
CA THR A 53 -4.29 10.87 -12.60
C THR A 53 -4.84 12.27 -12.90
N GLU A 54 -5.78 12.32 -13.83
CA GLU A 54 -6.49 13.50 -14.31
C GLU A 54 -7.39 14.07 -13.22
N GLU A 55 -8.23 13.25 -12.57
CA GLU A 55 -9.06 13.68 -11.43
C GLU A 55 -8.21 14.17 -10.25
N THR A 56 -7.09 13.48 -9.97
CA THR A 56 -6.16 13.92 -8.92
C THR A 56 -5.49 15.26 -9.27
N ALA A 57 -5.14 15.46 -10.55
CA ALA A 57 -4.54 16.69 -11.05
C ALA A 57 -5.52 17.87 -10.92
N GLU A 58 -6.78 17.66 -11.30
CA GLU A 58 -7.85 18.65 -11.17
C GLU A 58 -8.12 19.00 -9.70
N ALA A 59 -8.36 17.99 -8.86
CA ALA A 59 -8.68 18.17 -7.45
C ALA A 59 -7.57 18.89 -6.66
N LEU A 60 -6.30 18.69 -7.04
CA LEU A 60 -5.16 19.35 -6.40
C LEU A 60 -4.70 20.63 -7.12
N SER A 61 -5.34 20.99 -8.25
CA SER A 61 -4.91 22.10 -9.11
C SER A 61 -3.43 21.99 -9.51
N LEU A 62 -3.01 20.79 -9.94
CA LEU A 62 -1.64 20.47 -10.35
C LEU A 62 -1.58 20.02 -11.81
N PRO A 63 -0.44 20.19 -12.49
CA PRO A 63 -0.21 19.52 -13.77
C PRO A 63 -0.23 18.00 -13.61
N VAL A 64 -0.82 17.28 -14.59
CA VAL A 64 -0.80 15.81 -14.67
C VAL A 64 0.61 15.25 -14.56
N THR A 65 1.60 15.92 -15.15
CA THR A 65 3.02 15.55 -15.07
C THR A 65 3.56 15.63 -13.64
N THR A 66 3.14 16.63 -12.86
CA THR A 66 3.48 16.76 -11.43
C THR A 66 2.85 15.64 -10.62
N VAL A 67 1.60 15.27 -10.89
CA VAL A 67 0.93 14.13 -10.21
C VAL A 67 1.69 12.83 -10.49
N LYS A 68 2.03 12.53 -11.75
CA LYS A 68 2.80 11.33 -12.12
C LYS A 68 4.15 11.26 -11.40
N MET A 69 4.88 12.39 -11.38
CA MET A 69 6.18 12.48 -10.71
C MET A 69 6.06 12.31 -9.20
N ARG A 70 5.09 12.98 -8.55
CA ARG A 70 4.84 12.86 -7.11
C ARG A 70 4.43 11.44 -6.73
N LEU A 71 3.55 10.80 -7.50
CA LEU A 71 3.12 9.42 -7.27
C LEU A 71 4.30 8.45 -7.34
N HIS A 72 5.15 8.60 -8.37
CA HIS A 72 6.35 7.77 -8.51
C HIS A 72 7.30 7.95 -7.31
N ARG A 73 7.56 9.20 -6.91
CA ARG A 73 8.41 9.49 -5.73
C ARG A 73 7.82 8.94 -4.44
N ALA A 74 6.52 9.08 -4.23
CA ALA A 74 5.82 8.54 -3.07
C ALA A 74 6.01 7.02 -2.96
N ARG A 75 5.77 6.28 -4.05
CA ARG A 75 5.94 4.82 -4.09
C ARG A 75 7.38 4.37 -3.84
N LEU A 76 8.37 5.10 -4.39
CA LEU A 76 9.78 4.83 -4.12
C LEU A 76 10.12 5.00 -2.63
N MET A 77 9.65 6.09 -2.00
CA MET A 77 9.90 6.35 -0.58
C MET A 77 9.24 5.30 0.32
N VAL A 78 8.00 4.90 0.01
CA VAL A 78 7.33 3.80 0.73
C VAL A 78 8.13 2.51 0.61
N ARG A 79 8.54 2.14 -0.61
CA ARG A 79 9.33 0.93 -0.84
C ARG A 79 10.65 0.96 -0.05
N GLN A 80 11.40 2.06 -0.12
CA GLN A 80 12.66 2.21 0.61
C GLN A 80 12.47 2.05 2.13
N ARG A 81 11.38 2.59 2.68
CA ARG A 81 11.06 2.41 4.11
C ARG A 81 10.72 0.97 4.47
N LEU A 82 10.01 0.25 3.60
CA LEU A 82 9.68 -1.15 3.83
C LEU A 82 10.89 -2.09 3.65
N GLU A 83 11.86 -1.71 2.81
CA GLU A 83 13.12 -2.43 2.63
C GLU A 83 14.12 -2.18 3.77
N ALA A 84 14.08 -1.00 4.40
CA ALA A 84 14.98 -0.63 5.50
C ALA A 84 14.48 -1.06 6.89
N ALA A 85 13.24 -1.56 6.99
CA ALA A 85 12.57 -1.95 8.24
C ALA A 85 12.61 -3.46 8.49
#